data_AF-A0A3D5UMA0-F1
#
_entry.id   AF-A0A3D5UMA0-F1
#
_cell.length_a   1.000
_cell.length_b   1.000
_cell.length_c   1.000
_cell.angle_alpha   90.00
_cell.angle_beta   90.00
_cell.angle_gamma   90.00
#
_symmetry.space_group_name_H-M   'P 1'
#
loop_
_entity.id
_entity.type
_entity.pdbx_description
1 polymer ?
#
loop_
_entity_poly.entity_id
_entity_poly.type
_entity_poly.pdbx_seq_one_letter_code
_entity_poly.pdbx_strand_id
1 'polypeptide(L)' 'GSSIMPQKKNPDIAELIRGKTGRVYGHLMGLLTTMKGIPLAYNKDMQ' A
#
# COMPACT_ATOMS: atom_id res chain seq x y z
N GLY A 1 15.60 -17.87 -4.79
CA GLY A 1 16.25 -18.80 -5.74
C GLY A 1 16.74 -20.03 -5.00
N SER A 2 16.53 -21.22 -5.52
CA SER A 2 16.90 -22.47 -4.84
C SER A 2 18.33 -22.90 -5.21
N SER A 3 19.10 -23.35 -4.22
CA SER A 3 20.48 -23.86 -4.39
C SER A 3 20.58 -25.19 -5.15
N ILE A 4 19.49 -25.96 -5.25
CA ILE A 4 19.42 -27.25 -5.96
C ILE A 4 18.90 -27.08 -7.40
N MET A 5 18.17 -26.01 -7.69
CA MET A 5 17.52 -25.79 -8.99
C MET A 5 18.03 -24.50 -9.66
N PRO A 6 19.08 -24.57 -10.50
CA PRO A 6 19.73 -23.38 -11.07
C PRO A 6 18.84 -22.60 -12.04
N GLN A 7 17.81 -23.23 -12.60
CA GLN A 7 16.87 -22.60 -13.54
C GLN A 7 15.67 -21.94 -12.82
N LYS A 8 15.42 -22.29 -11.55
CA LYS A 8 14.29 -21.77 -10.79
C LYS A 8 14.59 -20.36 -10.29
N LYS A 9 14.11 -19.36 -11.03
CA LYS A 9 14.07 -17.95 -10.60
C LYS A 9 12.71 -17.65 -9.98
N ASN A 10 12.71 -17.17 -8.74
CA ASN A 10 11.47 -16.76 -8.08
C ASN A 10 11.15 -15.32 -8.48
N PRO A 11 9.87 -14.98 -8.73
CA PRO A 11 9.45 -13.62 -9.04
C PRO A 11 9.27 -12.77 -7.77
N ASP A 12 10.26 -12.77 -6.87
CA ASP A 12 10.17 -12.15 -5.53
C ASP A 12 9.80 -10.65 -5.61
N ILE A 13 10.28 -9.94 -6.64
CA ILE A 13 9.96 -8.52 -6.89
C ILE A 13 8.46 -8.34 -7.23
N ALA A 14 7.89 -9.21 -8.05
CA ALA A 14 6.48 -9.13 -8.40
C ALA A 14 5.60 -9.42 -7.17
N GLU A 15 6.03 -10.33 -6.29
CA GLU A 15 5.34 -10.61 -5.02
C GLU A 15 5.38 -9.41 -4.08
N LEU A 16 6.53 -8.73 -3.98
CA LEU A 16 6.66 -7.50 -3.19
C LEU A 16 5.79 -6.37 -3.74
N ILE A 17 5.75 -6.17 -5.07
CA ILE A 17 4.90 -5.16 -5.69
C ILE A 17 3.43 -5.48 -5.42
N ARG A 18 3.01 -6.74 -5.57
CA ARG A 18 1.65 -7.18 -5.23
C ARG A 18 1.30 -6.93 -3.77
N GLY A 19 2.23 -7.13 -2.82
CA GLY A 19 1.99 -6.79 -1.41
C GLY A 19 1.86 -5.29 -1.15
N LYS A 20 2.60 -4.45 -1.89
CA LYS A 20 2.57 -2.99 -1.74
C LYS A 20 1.27 -2.36 -2.22
N THR A 21 0.55 -2.96 -3.17
CA THR A 21 -0.72 -2.40 -3.66
C THR A 21 -1.76 -2.28 -2.54
N GLY A 22 -1.88 -3.29 -1.66
CA GLY A 22 -2.78 -3.26 -0.52
C GLY A 22 -2.46 -2.12 0.46
N ARG A 23 -1.18 -1.84 0.69
CA ARG A 23 -0.74 -0.68 1.49
C ARG A 23 -1.22 0.65 0.88
N VAL A 24 -1.08 0.83 -0.44
CA VAL A 24 -1.50 2.05 -1.13
C VAL A 24 -3.02 2.25 -1.04
N TYR A 25 -3.80 1.18 -1.27
CA TYR A 25 -5.26 1.25 -1.10
C TYR A 25 -5.67 1.57 0.34
N GLY A 26 -4.97 1.01 1.33
CA GLY A 26 -5.21 1.33 2.74
C GLY A 26 -5.00 2.82 3.05
N HIS A 27 -3.93 3.42 2.55
CA HIS A 27 -3.68 4.85 2.68
C HIS A 27 -4.76 5.71 2.02
N LEU A 28 -5.19 5.33 0.82
CA LEU A 28 -6.27 6.03 0.10
C LEU A 28 -7.58 6.00 0.90
N MET A 29 -8.00 4.82 1.36
CA MET A 29 -9.24 4.67 2.12
C MET A 29 -9.18 5.37 3.47
N GLY A 30 -8.01 5.34 4.13
CA GLY A 30 -7.76 6.11 5.35
C GLY A 30 -7.96 7.61 5.12
N LEU A 31 -7.31 8.17 4.10
CA LEU A 31 -7.43 9.58 3.74
C LEU A 31 -8.88 9.98 3.43
N LEU A 32 -9.58 9.19 2.60
CA LEU A 32 -10.97 9.47 2.26
C LEU A 32 -11.89 9.44 3.50
N THR A 33 -11.60 8.56 4.46
CA THR A 33 -12.36 8.49 5.71
C THR A 33 -12.08 9.70 6.60
N THR A 34 -10.81 10.11 6.73
CA THR A 34 -10.43 11.30 7.51
C THR A 34 -11.02 12.58 6.93
N MET A 35 -11.08 12.72 5.61
CA MET A 35 -11.63 13.91 4.95
C MET A 35 -13.16 13.91 4.84
N LYS A 36 -13.83 12.80 5.15
CA LYS A 36 -15.28 12.68 4.96
C LYS A 36 -16.03 13.53 5.99
N GLY A 37 -16.63 14.63 5.52
CA GLY A 37 -17.57 15.43 6.31
C GLY A 37 -16.91 16.40 7.30
N ILE A 38 -15.62 16.70 7.12
CA ILE A 38 -14.96 17.76 7.89
C ILE A 38 -15.51 19.13 7.47
N PRO A 39 -15.87 20.02 8.42
CA PRO A 39 -16.30 21.38 8.11
C PRO A 39 -15.13 22.21 7.60
N LEU A 40 -15.42 23.20 6.75
CA LEU A 40 -14.45 24.24 6.39
C LEU A 40 -14.20 25.15 7.61
N ALA A 41 -13.01 25.69 7.88
CA ALA A 41 -11.73 25.64 7.14
C ALA A 41 -10.73 24.64 7.75
N TYR A 42 -9.43 24.99 7.87
CA TYR A 42 -8.39 24.10 8.41
C TYR A 42 -8.81 23.45 9.73
N ASN A 43 -8.66 22.13 9.81
CA ASN A 43 -8.98 21.33 10.98
C ASN A 43 -7.80 20.45 11.37
N LYS A 44 -7.63 20.19 12.68
CA LYS A 44 -6.47 19.43 13.20
C LYS A 44 -6.47 17.97 12.73
N ASP A 45 -7.62 17.44 12.33
CA ASP A 45 -7.75 16.11 11.73
C ASP A 45 -7.03 15.98 10.36
N MET A 46 -6.61 17.09 9.74
CA MET A 46 -5.84 17.08 8.48
C MET A 46 -4.33 16.80 8.67
N GLN A 47 -3.85 16.69 9.91
CA GLN A 47 -2.45 16.43 10.27
C GLN A 47 -2.21 14.94 10.53
#